data_AF-A0A088F3Q8-F1
#
_entry.id   AF-A0A088F3Q8-F1
#
_cell.length_a   1.000
_cell.length_b   1.000
_cell.length_c   1.000
_cell.angle_alpha   90.00
_cell.angle_beta   90.00
_cell.angle_gamma   90.00
#
_symmetry.space_group_name_H-M   'P 1'
#
loop_
_entity.id
_entity.type
_entity.pdbx_description
1 polymer ?
#
loop_
_entity_poly.entity_id
_entity_poly.type
_entity_poly.pdbx_seq_one_letter_code
_entity_poly.pdbx_strand_id
1 'polypeptide(L)'
;MEHKENTLEKKLAIVFAQYPKPANDILYSTHDERIFLSEGYAKSHAFKMKDTEVTPHRRSDYQNNKLSEEKSTTNPDIVTKTGKQVDSKQLDLEREALKANYLKLYGKAAQGNIGIDKLKVKIAEKEAELAAQLEKDGSNKESGLITEITGSETDGAKNEGSGKNEEND
;
A
#
# COMPACT_ATOMS: atom_id res chain seq x y z
N MET A 1 -9.95 -47.20 -19.33
CA MET A 1 -10.94 -46.40 -18.56
C MET A 1 -10.17 -45.24 -17.97
N GLU A 2 -10.49 -43.99 -18.32
CA GLU A 2 -9.88 -42.85 -17.64
C GLU A 2 -10.37 -42.84 -16.20
N HIS A 3 -9.44 -42.86 -15.25
CA HIS A 3 -9.79 -42.59 -13.87
C HIS A 3 -10.24 -41.13 -13.81
N LYS A 4 -11.49 -40.89 -13.36
CA LYS A 4 -11.97 -39.54 -13.05
C LYS A 4 -11.22 -39.04 -11.82
N GLU A 5 -10.02 -38.53 -12.04
CA GLU A 5 -9.16 -37.89 -11.05
C GLU A 5 -9.95 -36.78 -10.35
N ASN A 6 -10.42 -37.06 -9.15
CA ASN A 6 -11.26 -36.16 -8.37
C ASN A 6 -10.39 -35.18 -7.59
N THR A 7 -9.39 -34.57 -8.23
CA THR A 7 -8.42 -33.70 -7.55
C THR A 7 -9.07 -32.39 -7.10
N LEU A 8 -8.62 -31.86 -5.96
CA LEU A 8 -9.06 -30.58 -5.41
C LEU A 8 -8.99 -29.45 -6.46
N GLU A 9 -7.95 -29.42 -7.28
CA GLU A 9 -7.78 -28.41 -8.35
C GLU A 9 -8.88 -28.48 -9.41
N LYS A 10 -9.25 -29.68 -9.86
CA LYS A 10 -10.36 -29.85 -10.83
C LYS A 10 -11.71 -29.46 -10.19
N LYS A 11 -11.92 -29.79 -8.90
CA LYS A 11 -13.09 -29.30 -8.14
C LYS A 11 -13.12 -27.77 -8.10
N LEU A 12 -12.01 -27.11 -7.73
CA LEU A 12 -11.88 -25.65 -7.66
C LEU A 12 -12.14 -24.99 -9.01
N ALA A 13 -11.55 -25.49 -10.10
CA ALA A 13 -11.77 -24.98 -11.46
C ALA A 13 -13.25 -25.05 -11.87
N ILE A 14 -13.94 -26.17 -11.58
CA ILE A 14 -15.39 -26.32 -11.84
C ILE A 14 -16.20 -25.30 -11.02
N VAL A 15 -15.90 -25.13 -9.74
CA VAL A 15 -16.61 -24.16 -8.88
C VAL A 15 -16.37 -22.72 -9.36
N PHE A 16 -15.14 -22.35 -9.71
CA PHE A 16 -14.85 -21.01 -10.26
C PHE A 16 -15.59 -20.76 -11.58
N ALA A 17 -15.70 -21.77 -12.46
CA ALA A 17 -16.48 -21.66 -13.69
C ALA A 17 -17.99 -21.54 -13.43
N GLN A 18 -18.53 -22.24 -12.43
CA GLN A 18 -19.95 -22.22 -12.08
C GLN A 18 -20.40 -20.89 -11.41
N TYR A 19 -19.51 -20.22 -10.69
CA TYR A 19 -19.80 -18.95 -10.00
C TYR A 19 -18.99 -17.78 -10.60
N PRO A 20 -19.32 -17.27 -11.80
CA PRO A 20 -18.54 -16.24 -12.49
C PRO A 20 -18.69 -14.80 -11.93
N LYS A 21 -19.43 -14.61 -10.82
CA LYS A 21 -19.69 -13.28 -10.26
C LYS A 21 -18.55 -12.81 -9.33
N PRO A 22 -18.19 -11.51 -9.33
CA PRO A 22 -17.03 -10.96 -8.60
C PRO A 22 -17.19 -10.89 -7.07
N ALA A 23 -18.28 -11.43 -6.52
CA ALA A 23 -18.49 -11.45 -5.06
C ALA A 23 -17.46 -12.35 -4.35
N ASN A 24 -17.10 -13.47 -4.98
CA ASN A 24 -16.19 -14.47 -4.43
C ASN A 24 -15.11 -14.83 -5.47
N ASP A 25 -14.04 -14.04 -5.52
CA ASP A 25 -12.81 -14.40 -6.26
C ASP A 25 -11.87 -15.29 -5.43
N ILE A 26 -12.21 -15.54 -4.17
CA ILE A 26 -11.49 -16.44 -3.25
C ILE A 26 -12.43 -17.57 -2.85
N LEU A 27 -11.95 -18.80 -2.97
CA LEU A 27 -12.53 -20.01 -2.38
C LEU A 27 -11.62 -20.49 -1.26
N TYR A 28 -12.20 -21.15 -0.26
CA TYR A 28 -11.47 -21.66 0.89
C TYR A 28 -11.60 -23.17 0.93
N SER A 29 -10.50 -23.90 0.96
CA SER A 29 -10.50 -25.36 1.09
C SER A 29 -9.99 -25.83 2.45
N THR A 30 -10.46 -27.00 2.87
CA THR A 30 -9.97 -27.73 4.05
C THR A 30 -9.25 -29.01 3.63
N HIS A 31 -8.50 -29.63 4.55
CA HIS A 31 -7.73 -30.86 4.29
C HIS A 31 -8.59 -32.05 3.82
N ASP A 32 -9.89 -32.07 4.14
CA ASP A 32 -10.87 -33.05 3.62
C ASP A 32 -11.40 -32.72 2.20
N GLU A 33 -10.67 -31.90 1.44
CA GLU A 33 -10.97 -31.41 0.08
C GLU A 33 -12.34 -30.71 -0.09
N ARG A 34 -13.00 -30.30 1.00
CA ARG A 34 -14.23 -29.49 0.91
C ARG A 34 -13.90 -28.05 0.57
N ILE A 35 -14.76 -27.45 -0.24
CA ILE A 35 -14.61 -26.08 -0.73
C ILE A 35 -15.76 -25.22 -0.19
N PHE A 36 -15.42 -24.05 0.33
CA PHE A 36 -16.34 -23.09 0.93
C PHE A 36 -16.22 -21.72 0.25
N LEU A 37 -17.35 -21.02 0.13
CA LEU A 37 -17.43 -19.65 -0.39
C LEU A 37 -17.03 -18.58 0.63
N SER A 38 -16.77 -18.96 1.89
CA SER A 38 -16.53 -18.03 2.99
C SER A 38 -15.62 -18.63 4.05
N GLU A 39 -14.61 -17.84 4.44
CA GLU A 39 -13.59 -18.20 5.42
C GLU A 39 -14.16 -18.63 6.77
N GLY A 40 -15.22 -17.95 7.25
CA GLY A 40 -15.83 -18.24 8.55
C GLY A 40 -16.45 -19.63 8.61
N TYR A 41 -17.08 -20.07 7.51
CA TYR A 41 -17.62 -21.42 7.40
C TYR A 41 -16.51 -22.47 7.25
N ALA A 42 -15.46 -22.17 6.45
CA ALA A 42 -14.30 -23.04 6.32
C ALA A 42 -13.59 -23.27 7.66
N LYS A 43 -13.30 -22.20 8.41
CA LYS A 43 -12.70 -22.25 9.75
C LYS A 43 -13.59 -23.00 10.76
N SER A 44 -14.91 -22.78 10.70
CA SER A 44 -15.87 -23.51 11.54
C SER A 44 -15.94 -25.01 11.22
N HIS A 45 -15.71 -25.40 9.96
CA HIS A 45 -15.61 -26.80 9.56
C HIS A 45 -14.27 -27.41 9.98
N ALA A 46 -13.17 -26.76 9.66
CA ALA A 46 -11.81 -27.17 10.06
C ALA A 46 -11.73 -27.42 11.59
N PHE A 47 -12.21 -26.47 12.40
CA PHE A 47 -12.26 -26.59 13.86
C PHE A 47 -13.04 -27.83 14.34
N LYS A 48 -14.16 -28.19 13.69
CA LYS A 48 -14.92 -29.42 14.01
C LYS A 48 -14.15 -30.69 13.65
N MET A 49 -13.37 -30.64 12.57
CA MET A 49 -12.51 -31.74 12.12
C MET A 49 -11.21 -31.85 12.93
N LYS A 50 -10.92 -30.87 13.80
CA LYS A 50 -9.63 -30.64 14.48
C LYS A 50 -8.47 -30.30 13.54
N ASP A 51 -8.79 -29.92 12.30
CA ASP A 51 -7.84 -29.32 11.37
C ASP A 51 -7.74 -27.81 11.66
N THR A 52 -6.52 -27.29 11.68
CA THR A 52 -6.28 -25.84 11.83
C THR A 52 -6.08 -25.15 10.47
N GLU A 53 -5.89 -25.93 9.41
CA GLU A 53 -5.50 -25.44 8.09
C GLU A 53 -6.72 -25.20 7.19
N VAL A 54 -6.82 -23.96 6.70
CA VAL A 54 -7.77 -23.53 5.68
C VAL A 54 -6.97 -22.81 4.60
N THR A 55 -6.99 -23.34 3.38
CA THR A 55 -6.21 -22.82 2.26
C THR A 55 -7.07 -21.88 1.40
N PRO A 56 -6.70 -20.59 1.26
CA PRO A 56 -7.37 -19.70 0.33
C PRO A 56 -6.83 -19.92 -1.11
N HIS A 57 -7.74 -20.04 -2.06
CA HIS A 57 -7.48 -20.25 -3.48
C HIS A 57 -8.10 -19.09 -4.27
N ARG A 58 -7.37 -18.44 -5.18
CA ARG A 58 -7.90 -17.31 -5.97
C ARG A 58 -8.23 -17.73 -7.39
N ARG A 59 -9.31 -17.17 -7.94
CA ARG A 59 -9.75 -17.40 -9.33
C ARG A 59 -8.63 -17.18 -10.36
N SER A 60 -7.79 -16.18 -10.15
CA SER A 60 -6.63 -15.82 -10.99
C SER A 60 -5.68 -16.99 -11.24
N ASP A 61 -5.55 -17.85 -10.25
CA ASP A 61 -4.54 -18.91 -10.20
C ASP A 61 -4.99 -20.10 -11.07
N TYR A 62 -6.30 -20.28 -11.20
CA TYR A 62 -6.95 -21.32 -12.02
C TYR A 62 -7.36 -20.84 -13.42
N GLN A 63 -7.40 -19.52 -13.67
CA GLN A 63 -7.71 -18.95 -14.99
C GLN A 63 -6.52 -18.98 -15.96
N ASN A 64 -5.28 -18.98 -15.45
CA ASN A 64 -4.08 -18.83 -16.28
C ASN A 64 -3.28 -20.13 -16.47
N ASN A 65 -3.52 -21.15 -15.64
CA ASN A 65 -2.79 -22.42 -15.73
C ASN A 65 -3.53 -23.46 -16.58
N LYS A 66 -2.96 -23.72 -17.77
CA LYS A 66 -2.78 -25.11 -18.21
C LYS A 66 -2.13 -25.89 -17.05
N LEU A 67 -2.48 -27.18 -16.91
CA LEU A 67 -1.83 -28.07 -15.95
C LEU A 67 -0.29 -27.98 -16.09
N SER A 68 0.36 -27.36 -15.12
CA SER A 68 1.76 -27.62 -14.79
C SER A 68 1.76 -28.10 -13.34
N GLU A 69 1.91 -29.40 -13.17
CA GLU A 69 2.09 -30.03 -11.87
C GLU A 69 3.38 -29.49 -11.24
N GLU A 70 3.28 -28.55 -10.30
CA GLU A 70 4.37 -28.37 -9.34
C GLU A 70 3.82 -27.94 -7.97
N LYS A 71 4.21 -28.73 -6.97
CA LYS A 71 3.71 -28.67 -5.59
C LYS A 71 3.97 -27.29 -4.99
N SER A 72 2.92 -26.67 -4.43
CA SER A 72 3.09 -25.60 -3.45
C SER A 72 2.46 -26.00 -2.12
N THR A 73 3.22 -26.76 -1.34
CA THR A 73 2.97 -26.95 0.09
C THR A 73 2.99 -25.60 0.80
N THR A 74 1.90 -25.34 1.54
CA THR A 74 1.87 -24.64 2.83
C THR A 74 2.96 -23.61 3.11
N ASN A 75 2.68 -22.33 2.84
CA ASN A 75 2.94 -21.24 3.78
C ASN A 75 2.22 -19.94 3.34
N PRO A 76 1.55 -19.21 4.25
CA PRO A 76 0.93 -17.92 3.96
C PRO A 76 1.97 -16.79 4.05
N ASP A 77 3.02 -16.86 3.23
CA ASP A 77 4.04 -15.82 3.16
C ASP A 77 4.06 -15.17 1.76
N ILE A 78 4.31 -13.86 1.73
CA ILE A 78 4.00 -12.99 0.60
C ILE A 78 5.14 -13.06 -0.42
N VAL A 79 5.02 -13.97 -1.39
CA VAL A 79 5.95 -14.02 -2.52
C VAL A 79 5.60 -12.93 -3.54
N THR A 80 6.04 -11.71 -3.26
CA THR A 80 6.31 -10.74 -4.32
C THR A 80 7.46 -11.25 -5.20
N LYS A 81 7.34 -11.06 -6.52
CA LYS A 81 8.32 -11.49 -7.54
C LYS A 81 9.62 -10.67 -7.51
N THR A 82 10.35 -10.67 -6.40
CA THR A 82 11.80 -10.37 -6.39
C THR A 82 12.45 -11.06 -5.20
N GLY A 83 13.49 -11.87 -5.41
CA GLY A 83 14.15 -12.66 -4.37
C GLY A 83 14.99 -11.84 -3.38
N LYS A 84 14.33 -11.07 -2.50
CA LYS A 84 14.89 -10.54 -1.26
C LYS A 84 13.82 -10.61 -0.16
N GLN A 85 14.06 -11.44 0.85
CA GLN A 85 13.40 -11.28 2.14
C GLN A 85 13.71 -9.87 2.65
N VAL A 86 12.66 -9.11 2.95
CA VAL A 86 12.75 -7.83 3.64
C VAL A 86 11.94 -8.01 4.92
N ASP A 87 12.62 -7.91 6.06
CA ASP A 87 12.01 -8.11 7.38
C ASP A 87 10.73 -7.26 7.55
N SER A 88 9.67 -7.83 8.12
CA SER A 88 8.38 -7.15 8.28
C SER A 88 8.49 -5.83 9.07
N LYS A 89 9.45 -5.76 10.00
CA LYS A 89 9.79 -4.54 10.75
C LYS A 89 10.32 -3.40 9.86
N GLN A 90 10.99 -3.75 8.77
CA GLN A 90 11.58 -2.81 7.83
C GLN A 90 10.52 -2.20 6.90
N LEU A 91 9.49 -2.97 6.54
CA LEU A 91 8.31 -2.49 5.81
C LEU A 91 7.50 -1.46 6.60
N ASP A 92 7.32 -1.65 7.91
CA ASP A 92 6.60 -0.68 8.75
C ASP A 92 7.39 0.63 8.89
N LEU A 93 8.71 0.56 9.10
CA LEU A 93 9.59 1.75 9.10
C LEU A 93 9.57 2.52 7.77
N GLU A 94 9.64 1.81 6.64
CA GLU A 94 9.53 2.44 5.31
C GLU A 94 8.16 3.11 5.13
N ARG A 95 7.09 2.47 5.61
CA ARG A 95 5.72 3.00 5.53
C ARG A 95 5.54 4.27 6.37
N GLU A 96 6.13 4.35 7.55
CA GLU A 96 6.11 5.56 8.38
C GLU A 96 6.92 6.70 7.75
N ALA A 97 8.12 6.42 7.24
CA ALA A 97 8.93 7.41 6.52
C ALA A 97 8.20 7.99 5.29
N LEU A 98 7.54 7.14 4.51
CA LEU A 98 6.73 7.57 3.37
C LEU A 98 5.49 8.37 3.81
N LYS A 99 4.83 7.99 4.91
CA LYS A 99 3.73 8.79 5.47
C LYS A 99 4.19 10.18 5.92
N ALA A 100 5.38 10.31 6.49
CA ALA A 100 5.97 11.60 6.87
C ALA A 100 6.31 12.46 5.64
N ASN A 101 6.91 11.89 4.59
CA ASN A 101 7.17 12.61 3.34
C ASN A 101 5.88 13.06 2.65
N TYR A 102 4.85 12.21 2.61
CA TYR A 102 3.53 12.57 2.09
C TYR A 102 2.90 13.72 2.88
N LEU A 103 2.97 13.69 4.21
CA LEU A 103 2.49 14.76 5.08
C LEU A 103 3.20 16.09 4.78
N LYS A 104 4.52 16.06 4.56
CA LYS A 104 5.33 17.24 4.21
C LYS A 104 4.97 17.83 2.84
N LEU A 105 4.73 16.98 1.83
CA LEU A 105 4.44 17.41 0.45
C LEU A 105 2.99 17.87 0.23
N TYR A 106 2.02 17.30 0.96
CA TYR A 106 0.59 17.58 0.79
C TYR A 106 -0.05 18.36 1.96
N GLY A 107 0.69 18.63 3.04
CA GLY A 107 0.17 19.29 4.24
C GLY A 107 -0.90 18.49 5.01
N LYS A 108 -1.13 17.22 4.65
CA LYS A 108 -2.18 16.37 5.22
C LYS A 108 -1.74 14.92 5.33
N ALA A 109 -2.21 14.24 6.37
CA ALA A 109 -1.87 12.84 6.59
C ALA A 109 -2.34 11.95 5.43
N ALA A 110 -1.53 10.93 5.10
CA ALA A 110 -1.94 9.89 4.17
C ALA A 110 -3.03 9.02 4.80
N GLN A 111 -3.94 8.48 3.98
CA GLN A 111 -5.01 7.59 4.43
C GLN A 111 -4.42 6.36 5.15
N GLY A 112 -4.87 6.03 6.36
CA GLY A 112 -4.19 5.08 7.24
C GLY A 112 -3.87 3.72 6.61
N ASN A 113 -4.79 3.20 5.79
CA ASN A 113 -4.70 1.91 5.09
C ASN A 113 -4.16 2.00 3.64
N ILE A 114 -3.55 3.12 3.25
CA ILE A 114 -2.91 3.23 1.92
C ILE A 114 -1.73 2.25 1.81
N GLY A 115 -1.61 1.60 0.66
CA GLY A 115 -0.47 0.72 0.34
C GLY A 115 0.81 1.52 0.08
N ILE A 116 1.97 0.91 0.36
CA ILE A 116 3.29 1.53 0.20
C ILE A 116 3.52 2.00 -1.24
N ASP A 117 3.13 1.21 -2.25
CA ASP A 117 3.30 1.56 -3.66
C ASP A 117 2.50 2.82 -4.03
N LYS A 118 1.26 2.93 -3.53
CA LYS A 118 0.41 4.13 -3.73
C LYS A 118 0.94 5.36 -3.01
N LEU A 119 1.64 5.18 -1.88
CA LEU A 119 2.36 6.26 -1.19
C LEU A 119 3.54 6.74 -2.05
N LYS A 120 4.39 5.82 -2.53
CA LYS A 120 5.55 6.13 -3.39
C LYS A 120 5.12 6.85 -4.68
N VAL A 121 4.09 6.35 -5.36
CA VAL A 121 3.56 6.99 -6.59
C VAL A 121 3.12 8.43 -6.33
N LYS A 122 2.32 8.69 -5.29
CA LYS A 122 1.86 10.06 -5.00
C LYS A 122 2.96 11.01 -4.54
N ILE A 123 3.96 10.50 -3.81
CA ILE A 123 5.14 11.28 -3.44
C ILE A 123 5.90 11.69 -4.70
N ALA A 124 6.20 10.74 -5.60
CA ALA A 124 6.88 11.01 -6.86
C ALA A 124 6.08 11.93 -7.80
N GLU A 125 4.75 11.75 -7.92
CA GLU A 125 3.86 12.66 -8.64
C GLU A 125 3.97 14.09 -8.10
N LYS A 126 3.96 14.25 -6.77
CA LYS A 126 3.99 15.59 -6.15
C LYS A 126 5.36 16.25 -6.20
N GLU A 127 6.43 15.47 -6.07
CA GLU A 127 7.81 15.94 -6.26
C GLU A 127 8.06 16.36 -7.71
N ALA A 128 7.55 15.61 -8.69
CA ALA A 128 7.61 15.98 -10.10
C ALA A 128 6.79 17.26 -10.41
N GLU A 129 5.60 17.40 -9.81
CA GLU A 129 4.79 18.63 -9.94
C GLU A 129 5.53 19.85 -9.36
N LEU A 130 6.11 19.72 -8.16
CA LEU A 130 6.92 20.77 -7.53
C LEU A 130 8.17 21.13 -8.34
N ALA A 131 8.87 20.14 -8.90
CA ALA A 131 10.03 20.39 -9.78
C ALA A 131 9.63 21.12 -11.06
N ALA A 132 8.56 20.69 -11.73
CA ALA A 132 8.04 21.35 -12.93
C ALA A 132 7.49 22.77 -12.65
N GLN A 133 7.08 23.05 -11.42
CA GLN A 133 6.63 24.37 -11.00
C GLN A 133 7.84 25.30 -10.71
N LEU A 134 8.90 24.77 -10.09
CA LEU A 134 10.17 25.50 -9.90
C LEU A 134 10.84 25.87 -11.24
N GLU A 135 10.81 25.02 -12.27
CA GLU A 135 11.34 25.39 -13.60
C GLU A 135 10.53 26.49 -14.28
N LYS A 136 9.21 26.56 -14.05
CA LYS A 136 8.37 27.65 -14.59
C LYS A 136 8.63 28.99 -13.90
N ASP A 137 8.86 28.99 -12.58
CA ASP A 137 9.22 30.21 -11.84
C ASP A 137 10.67 30.65 -12.09
N GLY A 138 11.56 29.74 -12.52
CA GLY A 138 12.94 30.04 -12.89
C GLY A 138 13.10 30.82 -14.20
N SER A 139 12.12 30.76 -15.11
CA SER A 139 12.25 31.33 -16.47
C SER A 139 11.63 32.72 -16.65
N ASN A 140 11.19 33.39 -15.57
CA ASN A 140 10.52 34.70 -15.64
C ASN A 140 11.12 35.78 -14.71
N LYS A 141 12.45 35.74 -14.48
CA LYS A 141 13.19 36.80 -13.77
C LYS A 141 14.57 37.13 -14.39
N GLU A 142 14.65 37.21 -15.72
CA GLU A 142 15.83 37.78 -16.40
C GLU A 142 15.45 38.73 -17.55
N SER A 143 14.66 39.76 -17.24
CA SER A 143 14.55 40.99 -18.06
C SER A 143 13.96 42.11 -17.20
N GLY A 144 14.83 42.92 -16.59
CA GLY A 144 14.41 43.91 -15.59
C GLY A 144 15.50 44.83 -15.02
N LEU A 145 16.60 45.07 -15.75
CA LEU A 145 17.38 46.31 -15.64
C LEU A 145 16.38 47.47 -15.96
N ILE A 146 16.12 48.51 -15.16
CA ILE A 146 16.88 49.74 -14.80
C ILE A 146 15.98 50.56 -13.82
N THR A 147 16.37 51.55 -13.01
CA THR A 147 17.66 52.23 -12.71
C THR A 147 17.61 52.86 -11.29
N GLU A 148 18.68 53.54 -10.89
CA GLU A 148 18.93 54.37 -9.68
C GLU A 148 17.83 55.37 -9.23
N ILE A 149 17.94 55.81 -7.95
CA ILE A 149 17.69 57.14 -7.32
C ILE A 149 17.47 56.89 -5.81
N THR A 150 18.50 56.88 -4.93
CA THR A 150 19.19 58.00 -4.24
C THR A 150 18.37 58.78 -3.18
N GLY A 151 18.83 58.73 -1.91
CA GLY A 151 18.35 59.57 -0.79
C GLY A 151 17.05 59.06 -0.11
N SER A 152 16.84 59.17 1.21
CA SER A 152 17.63 59.82 2.28
C SER A 152 17.33 59.19 3.65
N GLU A 153 18.25 59.39 4.61
CA GLU A 153 18.01 59.82 6.01
C GLU A 153 16.54 60.19 6.40
N THR A 154 16.03 59.93 7.62
CA THR A 154 16.65 59.97 8.97
C THR A 154 16.03 59.01 10.01
N ASP A 155 16.69 58.93 11.18
CA ASP A 155 16.21 58.65 12.56
C ASP A 155 14.77 58.19 12.88
N GLY A 156 14.66 57.33 13.91
CA GLY A 156 13.43 57.29 14.70
C GLY A 156 13.31 56.22 15.80
N ALA A 157 13.57 56.62 17.04
CA ALA A 157 12.94 56.14 18.28
C ALA A 157 13.02 54.64 18.68
N LYS A 158 13.84 54.41 19.72
CA LYS A 158 13.68 53.41 20.77
C LYS A 158 12.21 53.16 21.17
N ASN A 159 11.88 51.93 21.56
CA ASN A 159 11.12 51.75 22.80
C ASN A 159 11.54 50.48 23.54
N GLU A 160 11.79 50.61 24.84
CA GLU A 160 12.10 49.51 25.76
C GLU A 160 10.84 49.15 26.55
N GLY A 161 10.69 47.87 26.91
CA GLY A 161 9.53 47.35 27.65
C GLY A 161 9.56 45.82 27.58
N SER A 162 10.30 45.12 28.43
CA SER A 162 10.27 45.14 29.90
C SER A 162 8.86 44.82 30.43
N GLY A 163 8.67 43.55 30.72
CA GLY A 163 7.40 42.96 31.17
C GLY A 163 7.68 41.59 31.77
N LYS A 164 8.39 41.58 32.91
CA LYS A 164 8.45 40.40 33.80
C LYS A 164 7.08 40.16 34.44
N ASN A 165 6.84 38.89 34.74
CA ASN A 165 6.07 38.30 35.85
C ASN A 165 6.09 36.79 35.53
N GLU A 166 6.71 35.87 36.29
CA GLU A 166 6.45 35.52 37.71
C GLU A 166 4.93 35.38 37.94
N GLU A 167 4.42 34.21 38.33
CA GLU A 167 4.81 33.49 39.54
C GLU A 167 4.50 31.98 39.42
N ASN A 168 5.21 31.13 40.17
CA ASN A 168 4.87 29.71 40.35
C ASN A 168 4.19 29.55 41.73
N ASP A 169 3.03 28.87 41.78
CA ASP A 169 2.66 27.78 42.72
C ASP A 169 1.19 27.36 42.47
#